data_AF-A0A357F8A3-F1
#
_entry.id   AF-A0A357F8A3-F1
#
_cell.length_a   1.000
_cell.length_b   1.000
_cell.length_c   1.000
_cell.angle_alpha   90.00
_cell.angle_beta   90.00
_cell.angle_gamma   90.00
#
_symmetry.space_group_name_H-M   'P 1'
#
loop_
_entity.id
_entity.type
_entity.pdbx_description
1 polymer ?
#
loop_
_entity_poly.entity_id
_entity_poly.type
_entity_poly.pdbx_seq_one_letter_code
_entity_poly.pdbx_strand_id
1 'polypeptide(L)'
;EHQPDVLGMSALLTTTMPYMKVVIEELGNKGIRDDLIVLVGGAPLNEEFSLNIGADAYCRDAAVAVETAKMMIEQRRSGLSTMEQAAA
;
A
#
# COMPACT_ATOMS: atom_id res chain seq x y z
N GLU A 1 14.19 -7.22 -7.66
CA GLU A 1 13.89 -8.18 -8.74
C GLU A 1 12.74 -7.70 -9.61
N HIS A 2 11.55 -7.43 -9.05
CA HIS A 2 10.35 -7.15 -9.85
C HIS A 2 9.92 -5.68 -9.95
N GLN A 3 10.49 -4.76 -9.16
CA GLN A 3 10.15 -3.32 -9.14
C GLN A 3 8.63 -3.04 -9.24
N PRO A 4 7.82 -3.60 -8.33
CA PRO A 4 6.37 -3.42 -8.39
C PRO A 4 5.96 -1.99 -8.03
N ASP A 5 4.84 -1.52 -8.55
CA ASP A 5 4.20 -0.28 -8.09
C ASP A 5 3.41 -0.47 -6.78
N VAL A 6 2.91 -1.70 -6.56
CA VAL A 6 1.98 -2.05 -5.48
C VAL A 6 2.46 -3.30 -4.74
N LEU A 7 2.45 -3.25 -3.41
CA LEU A 7 2.57 -4.39 -2.52
C LEU A 7 1.22 -4.67 -1.84
N GLY A 8 0.58 -5.78 -2.19
CA GLY A 8 -0.62 -6.25 -1.51
C GLY A 8 -0.29 -7.28 -0.41
N MET A 9 -0.82 -7.10 0.79
CA MET A 9 -0.71 -8.08 1.88
C MET A 9 -2.10 -8.54 2.35
N SER A 10 -2.24 -9.84 2.62
CA SER A 10 -3.48 -10.45 3.10
C SER A 10 -3.22 -11.30 4.34
N ALA A 11 -4.15 -11.26 5.30
CA ALA A 11 -4.14 -12.15 6.46
C ALA A 11 -5.52 -12.79 6.65
N LEU A 12 -5.54 -14.10 6.86
CA LEU A 12 -6.76 -14.82 7.28
C LEU A 12 -6.81 -15.03 8.79
N LEU A 13 -5.64 -15.19 9.43
CA LEU A 13 -5.52 -15.48 10.85
C LEU A 13 -5.12 -14.22 11.62
N THR A 14 -5.66 -14.07 12.82
CA THR A 14 -5.29 -12.97 13.73
C THR A 14 -3.81 -13.04 14.15
N THR A 15 -3.20 -14.22 14.11
CA THR A 15 -1.76 -14.41 14.38
C THR A 15 -0.86 -13.89 13.27
N THR A 16 -1.36 -13.83 12.02
CA THR A 16 -0.59 -13.28 10.88
C THR A 16 -0.72 -11.77 10.74
N MET A 17 -1.78 -11.18 11.29
CA MET A 17 -2.08 -9.76 11.15
C MET A 17 -0.94 -8.83 11.63
N PRO A 18 -0.32 -9.03 12.81
CA PRO A 18 0.76 -8.14 13.27
C PRO A 18 2.02 -8.15 12.39
N TYR A 19 2.25 -9.21 11.61
CA TYR A 19 3.45 -9.33 10.77
C TYR A 19 3.46 -8.32 9.62
N MET A 20 2.29 -7.80 9.21
CA MET A 20 2.20 -6.74 8.20
C MET A 20 2.93 -5.47 8.64
N LYS A 21 2.90 -5.13 9.93
CA LYS A 21 3.66 -4.00 10.48
C LYS A 21 5.17 -4.22 10.33
N VAL A 22 5.65 -5.43 10.62
CA VAL A 22 7.06 -5.80 10.47
C VAL A 22 7.52 -5.62 9.03
N VAL A 23 6.69 -6.02 8.05
CA VAL A 23 6.99 -5.82 6.64
C VAL A 23 7.10 -4.32 6.31
N ILE A 24 6.13 -3.50 6.73
CA ILE A 24 6.13 -2.05 6.45
C ILE A 24 7.32 -1.35 7.09
N GLU A 25 7.65 -1.67 8.35
CA GLU A 25 8.83 -1.15 9.03
C GLU A 25 10.11 -1.52 8.28
N GLU A 26 10.20 -2.75 7.78
CA GLU A 26 11.36 -3.19 7.01
C GLU A 26 11.47 -2.51 5.63
N LEU A 27 10.36 -2.18 4.99
CA LEU A 27 10.37 -1.31 3.79
C LEU A 27 10.96 0.06 4.13
N GLY A 28 10.61 0.61 5.30
CA GLY A 28 11.17 1.85 5.83
C GLY A 28 12.66 1.74 6.10
N ASN A 29 13.11 0.69 6.79
CA ASN A 29 14.53 0.42 7.06
C ASN A 29 15.37 0.32 5.79
N LYS A 30 14.78 -0.20 4.71
CA LYS A 30 15.41 -0.30 3.39
C LYS A 30 15.31 0.97 2.55
N GLY A 31 14.58 1.98 3.01
CA GLY A 31 14.37 3.25 2.29
C GLY A 31 13.48 3.13 1.05
N ILE A 32 12.66 2.08 0.95
CA ILE A 32 11.81 1.81 -0.22
C ILE A 32 10.31 1.90 0.08
N ARG A 33 9.93 2.34 1.28
CA ARG A 33 8.51 2.42 1.69
C ARG A 33 7.72 3.40 0.82
N ASP A 34 8.30 4.56 0.54
CA ASP A 34 7.66 5.62 -0.24
C ASP A 34 7.64 5.30 -1.75
N ASP A 35 8.42 4.30 -2.16
CA ASP A 35 8.46 3.82 -3.53
C ASP A 35 7.32 2.84 -3.85
N LEU A 36 6.51 2.43 -2.87
CA LEU A 36 5.48 1.40 -3.02
C LEU A 36 4.12 1.90 -2.52
N ILE A 37 3.06 1.53 -3.25
CA ILE A 37 1.70 1.59 -2.74
C ILE A 37 1.43 0.31 -1.95
N VAL A 38 1.17 0.40 -0.64
CA VAL A 38 0.94 -0.73 0.26
C VAL A 38 -0.55 -0.89 0.54
N LEU A 39 -1.14 -1.95 0.02
CA LEU A 39 -2.54 -2.31 0.26
C LEU A 39 -2.63 -3.50 1.21
N VAL A 40 -3.53 -3.43 2.19
CA VAL A 40 -3.73 -4.51 3.16
C VAL A 40 -5.18 -4.98 3.21
N GLY A 41 -5.40 -6.26 3.49
CA GLY A 41 -6.75 -6.81 3.60
C GLY A 41 -6.80 -8.18 4.27
N GLY A 42 -8.00 -8.77 4.26
CA GLY A 42 -8.27 -10.08 4.82
C GLY A 42 -9.26 -10.07 5.99
N ALA A 43 -9.74 -11.25 6.37
CA ALA A 43 -10.90 -11.41 7.26
C ALA A 43 -10.79 -10.73 8.64
N PRO A 44 -9.63 -10.72 9.33
CA PRO A 44 -9.52 -10.10 10.65
C PRO A 44 -9.14 -8.61 10.59
N LEU A 45 -8.97 -8.02 9.39
CA LEU A 45 -8.49 -6.64 9.24
C LEU A 45 -9.65 -5.63 9.18
N ASN A 46 -9.33 -4.40 9.57
CA ASN A 46 -10.19 -3.23 9.44
C ASN A 46 -9.34 -1.98 9.08
N GLU A 47 -10.01 -0.87 8.84
CA GLU A 47 -9.37 0.41 8.48
C GLU A 47 -8.46 0.96 9.59
N GLU A 48 -8.88 0.85 10.85
CA GLU A 48 -8.10 1.30 12.01
C GLU A 48 -6.74 0.60 12.07
N PHE A 49 -6.72 -0.73 11.89
CA PHE A 49 -5.48 -1.50 11.88
C PHE A 49 -4.55 -1.06 10.75
N SER A 50 -5.09 -0.86 9.54
CA SER A 50 -4.32 -0.39 8.37
C SER A 50 -3.61 0.94 8.64
N LEU A 51 -4.33 1.91 9.22
CA LEU A 51 -3.78 3.21 9.59
C LEU A 51 -2.67 3.06 10.63
N ASN A 52 -2.91 2.26 11.67
CA ASN A 52 -1.95 2.05 12.76
C ASN A 52 -0.63 1.39 12.33
N ILE A 53 -0.64 0.62 11.23
CA ILE A 53 0.57 -0.01 10.69
C ILE A 53 1.23 0.79 9.56
N GLY A 54 0.63 1.91 9.14
CA GLY A 54 1.17 2.75 8.08
C GLY A 54 0.99 2.18 6.67
N ALA A 55 -0.08 1.43 6.41
CA ALA A 55 -0.48 1.03 5.07
C ALA A 55 -1.25 2.18 4.37
N ASP A 56 -1.23 2.20 3.03
CA ASP A 56 -1.87 3.27 2.26
C ASP A 56 -3.39 3.07 2.17
N ALA A 57 -3.86 1.82 2.13
CA ALA A 57 -5.29 1.53 2.24
C ALA A 57 -5.60 0.11 2.74
N TYR A 58 -6.71 0.03 3.46
CA TYR A 58 -7.42 -1.22 3.73
C TYR A 58 -8.39 -1.54 2.59
N CYS A 59 -8.35 -2.78 2.11
CA CYS A 59 -9.26 -3.29 1.09
C CYS A 59 -10.08 -4.44 1.68
N ARG A 60 -11.39 -4.21 1.84
CA ARG A 60 -12.32 -5.20 2.44
C ARG A 60 -12.49 -6.48 1.61
N ASP A 61 -12.34 -6.35 0.29
CA ASP A 61 -12.53 -7.43 -0.68
C ASP A 61 -11.67 -7.19 -1.94
N ALA A 62 -11.64 -8.18 -2.82
CA ALA A 62 -10.83 -8.14 -4.02
C ALA A 62 -11.28 -7.06 -5.03
N ALA A 63 -12.58 -6.78 -5.12
CA ALA A 63 -13.09 -5.77 -6.04
C ALA A 63 -12.65 -4.37 -5.61
N VAL A 64 -12.77 -4.07 -4.31
CA VAL A 64 -12.26 -2.83 -3.72
C VAL A 64 -10.74 -2.73 -3.90
N ALA A 65 -9.99 -3.82 -3.71
CA ALA A 65 -8.54 -3.81 -3.91
C ALA A 65 -8.13 -3.41 -5.34
N VAL A 66 -8.83 -3.93 -6.36
CA VAL A 66 -8.56 -3.60 -7.77
C VAL A 66 -8.82 -2.12 -8.04
N GLU A 67 -9.95 -1.58 -7.58
CA GLU A 67 -10.30 -0.18 -7.83
C GLU A 67 -9.38 0.78 -7.05
N THR A 68 -9.05 0.46 -5.80
CA THR A 68 -8.08 1.23 -5.01
C THR A 68 -6.70 1.23 -5.65
N ALA A 69 -6.21 0.08 -6.13
CA ALA A 69 -4.92 -0.01 -6.80
C ALA A 69 -4.85 0.85 -8.05
N LYS A 70 -5.87 0.77 -8.93
CA LYS A 70 -5.95 1.60 -10.14
C LYS A 70 -5.94 3.09 -9.79
N MET A 71 -6.77 3.50 -8.84
CA MET A 71 -6.87 4.89 -8.39
C MET A 71 -5.52 5.42 -7.87
N MET A 72 -4.84 4.67 -7.00
CA MET A 72 -3.58 5.10 -6.40
C MET A 72 -2.42 5.11 -7.41
N ILE A 73 -2.38 4.15 -8.34
CA ILE A 73 -1.40 4.17 -9.44
C ILE A 73 -1.61 5.41 -10.31
N GLU A 74 -2.86 5.72 -10.66
CA GLU A 74 -3.19 6.90 -11.47
C GLU A 74 -2.80 8.20 -10.75
N GLN A 75 -3.16 8.33 -9.46
CA GLN A 75 -2.77 9.46 -8.63
C GLN A 75 -1.26 9.65 -8.60
N ARG A 76 -0.50 8.56 -8.41
CA ARG A 76 0.96 8.60 -8.39
C ARG A 76 1.55 9.04 -9.73
N ARG A 77 1.02 8.54 -10.85
CA ARG A 77 1.43 8.97 -12.20
C ARG A 77 1.10 10.43 -12.48
N SER A 78 -0.07 10.89 -12.06
CA SER A 78 -0.50 12.29 -12.22
C SER A 78 0.29 13.26 -11.34
N GLY A 79 0.77 12.83 -10.16
CA GLY A 79 1.65 13.64 -9.32
C GLY A 79 3.06 13.85 -9.91
N LEU A 80 3.52 12.94 -10.77
CA LEU A 80 4.79 13.07 -11.50
C LEU A 80 4.72 14.14 -12.62
N SER A 81 3.55 14.42 -13.22
CA SER A 81 3.43 15.40 -14.32
C SER A 81 3.44 16.86 -13.84
N THR A 82 3.11 17.12 -12.57
CA THR A 82 3.16 18.47 -11.99
C THR A 82 4.58 19.00 -11.76
N MET A 83 5.61 18.14 -11.68
CA MET A 83 6.99 18.60 -11.52
C MET A 83 7.69 18.94 -12.85
N GLU A 84 7.25 18.36 -13.98
CA GLU A 84 7.81 18.70 -15.30
C GLU A 84 7.23 20.00 -15.88
N GLN A 85 6.01 20.38 -15.49
CA GLN A 85 5.38 21.63 -15.95
C GLN A 85 5.80 22.89 -15.17
N ALA A 86 6.50 22.74 -14.05
CA ALA A 86 7.03 23.87 -13.29
C ALA A 86 8.45 24.30 -13.74
N ALA A 87 9.06 23.58 -14.69
CA ALA A 87 10.41 23.82 -15.19
C ALA A 87 10.46 24.33 -16.65
N ALA A 88 9.31 24.69 -17.23
CA ALA A 88 9.18 25.35 -18.54
C ALA A 88 8.46 26.69 -18.39
#